data_AF-A0AAU4E6X3-F1
#
_entry.id   AF-A0AAU4E6X3-F1
#
_cell.length_a   1.000
_cell.length_b   1.000
_cell.length_c   1.000
_cell.angle_alpha   90.00
_cell.angle_beta   90.00
_cell.angle_gamma   90.00
#
_symmetry.space_group_name_H-M   'P 1'
#
loop_
_entity.id
_entity.type
_entity.pdbx_description
1 polymer ?
#
loop_
_entity_poly.entity_id
_entity_poly.type
_entity_poly.pdbx_seq_one_letter_code
_entity_poly.pdbx_strand_id
1 'polypeptide(L)'
;MSDIPGSLRGAANIPEQEDLPVRSARRHARCLNGHDLEQAGVNGGYHHDLRTSTWTCNLCRELHLPRARWLVIEHGQPTPAEQAAERARVWPVLLVARRPEARAGIGRLELRVRDAAIADVDLQLCGVDHRGVVRRIRVDVAYLRRGFGTVMLDAAMARGPGYHWSTVELDPSPQARAFWATQAPIEQLHLGEPHYCSHMREANGDWF
;
A
#
# COMPACT_ATOMS: atom_id res chain seq x y z
N MET A 1 -24.35 1.63 -22.30
CA MET A 1 -24.80 1.81 -20.90
C MET A 1 -24.16 0.67 -20.12
N SER A 2 -23.05 0.95 -19.44
CA SER A 2 -22.28 -0.05 -18.71
C SER A 2 -21.92 0.53 -17.35
N ASP A 3 -22.45 -0.12 -16.32
CA ASP A 3 -22.39 0.26 -14.92
C ASP A 3 -20.95 0.25 -14.40
N ILE A 4 -20.56 1.35 -13.74
CA ILE A 4 -19.32 1.46 -12.97
C ILE A 4 -19.67 1.15 -11.51
N PRO A 5 -19.24 0.01 -10.92
CA PRO A 5 -19.49 -0.25 -9.52
C PRO A 5 -18.45 0.44 -8.62
N GLY A 6 -18.94 1.13 -7.60
CA GLY A 6 -18.18 1.44 -6.37
C GLY A 6 -17.35 2.72 -6.41
N SER A 7 -18.02 3.86 -6.52
CA SER A 7 -17.43 5.17 -6.22
C SER A 7 -17.01 5.20 -4.74
N LEU A 8 -15.74 5.48 -4.46
CA LEU A 8 -15.23 5.87 -3.15
C LEU A 8 -15.91 7.19 -2.74
N ARG A 9 -17.15 7.13 -2.24
CA ARG A 9 -17.91 8.29 -1.78
C ARG A 9 -17.95 8.28 -0.26
N GLY A 10 -17.11 9.13 0.32
CA GLY A 10 -17.07 9.38 1.75
C GLY A 10 -15.81 10.15 2.14
N ALA A 11 -15.50 11.26 1.46
CA ALA A 11 -14.44 12.15 1.91
C ALA A 11 -14.94 12.93 3.13
N ALA A 12 -14.64 12.43 4.33
CA ALA A 12 -14.72 13.23 5.54
C ALA A 12 -13.75 14.41 5.41
N ASN A 13 -14.20 15.62 5.76
CA ASN A 13 -13.33 16.80 5.89
C ASN A 13 -12.29 16.51 6.97
N ILE A 14 -11.08 16.18 6.55
CA ILE A 14 -9.93 16.04 7.44
C ILE A 14 -9.23 17.40 7.49
N PRO A 15 -9.06 18.03 8.67
CA PRO A 15 -8.34 19.29 8.78
C PRO A 15 -6.90 19.17 8.28
N GLU A 16 -6.37 20.24 7.68
CA GLU A 16 -5.02 20.39 7.09
C GLU A 16 -3.86 19.88 7.97
N GLN A 17 -4.07 19.72 9.27
CA GLN A 17 -3.11 19.19 10.24
C GLN A 17 -2.74 17.71 10.04
N GLU A 18 -3.46 16.96 9.19
CA GLU A 18 -3.25 15.53 8.93
C GLU A 18 -2.61 15.22 7.56
N ASP A 19 -2.00 16.21 6.89
CA ASP A 19 -1.29 16.05 5.60
C ASP A 19 0.09 15.36 5.73
N LEU A 20 0.27 14.51 6.74
CA LEU A 20 1.54 13.82 6.92
C LEU A 20 1.73 12.77 5.81
N PRO A 21 2.89 12.77 5.14
CA PRO A 21 3.23 11.66 4.26
C PRO A 21 3.34 10.37 5.07
N VAL A 22 3.17 9.25 4.38
CA VAL A 22 3.20 7.92 4.96
C VAL A 22 4.30 7.08 4.34
N ARG A 23 4.81 6.13 5.11
CA ARG A 23 5.68 5.05 4.63
C ARG A 23 5.29 3.74 5.30
N SER A 24 5.57 2.64 4.61
CA SER A 24 5.50 1.31 5.19
C SER A 24 6.53 1.16 6.29
N ALA A 25 6.23 0.34 7.29
CA ALA A 25 7.12 -0.01 8.41
C ALA A 25 8.35 -0.85 8.02
N ARG A 26 8.68 -1.00 6.73
CA ARG A 26 9.90 -1.66 6.31
C ARG A 26 11.12 -0.80 6.61
N ARG A 27 12.31 -1.41 6.60
CA ARG A 27 13.56 -0.66 6.66
C ARG A 27 13.74 0.14 5.37
N HIS A 28 14.04 1.42 5.52
CA HIS A 28 14.32 2.32 4.41
C HIS A 28 15.72 2.87 4.55
N ALA A 29 16.52 2.85 3.49
CA ALA A 29 17.86 3.43 3.49
C ALA A 29 17.84 4.97 3.40
N ARG A 30 16.81 5.54 2.74
CA ARG A 30 16.71 6.98 2.49
C ARG A 30 15.44 7.59 3.05
N CYS A 31 15.48 8.85 3.46
CA CYS A 31 14.31 9.64 3.85
C CYS A 31 13.48 10.07 2.64
N LEU A 32 12.34 10.74 2.87
CA LEU A 32 11.46 11.23 1.80
C LEU A 32 12.06 12.34 0.92
N ASN A 33 13.12 13.01 1.39
CA ASN A 33 13.90 13.97 0.60
C ASN A 33 15.20 13.37 0.05
N GLY A 34 15.42 12.06 0.20
CA GLY A 34 16.55 11.36 -0.42
C GLY A 34 17.85 11.29 0.41
N HIS A 35 17.90 11.86 1.62
CA HIS A 35 19.06 11.70 2.51
C HIS A 35 19.20 10.25 2.99
N ASP A 36 20.44 9.78 3.10
CA ASP A 36 20.77 8.51 3.76
C ASP A 36 20.43 8.58 5.25
N LEU A 37 19.61 7.65 5.75
CA LEU A 37 19.11 7.67 7.13
C LEU A 37 20.13 7.19 8.16
N GLU A 38 21.15 6.41 7.77
CA GLU A 38 22.22 6.02 8.70
C GLU A 38 23.11 7.24 9.02
N GLN A 39 23.33 8.10 8.03
CA GLN A 39 24.11 9.34 8.20
C GLN A 39 23.28 10.49 8.75
N ALA A 40 22.07 10.70 8.23
CA ALA A 40 21.20 11.81 8.61
C ALA A 40 20.54 11.63 9.98
N GLY A 41 20.53 10.41 10.52
CA GLY A 41 19.82 10.03 11.73
C GLY A 41 18.30 10.02 11.59
N VAL A 42 17.65 9.17 12.40
CA VAL A 42 16.18 9.06 12.46
C VAL A 42 15.72 9.06 13.92
N ASN A 43 14.67 9.83 14.21
CA ASN A 43 14.00 9.83 15.49
C ASN A 43 12.59 9.25 15.38
N GLY A 44 12.22 8.39 16.32
CA GLY A 44 10.87 7.86 16.48
C GLY A 44 9.99 8.77 17.33
N GLY A 45 8.70 8.75 17.06
CA GLY A 45 7.67 9.43 17.82
C GLY A 45 6.30 8.78 17.57
N TYR A 46 5.23 9.43 18.01
CA TYR A 46 3.88 8.90 17.91
C TYR A 46 2.87 9.98 17.53
N HIS A 47 1.90 9.61 16.70
CA HIS A 47 0.74 10.44 16.39
C HIS A 47 -0.45 9.96 17.20
N HIS A 48 -0.82 10.68 18.26
CA HIS A 48 -1.84 10.23 19.20
C HIS A 48 -3.22 10.06 18.54
N ASP A 49 -3.62 10.97 17.64
CA ASP A 49 -4.97 10.89 17.04
C ASP A 49 -5.14 9.75 16.04
N LEU A 50 -4.06 9.38 15.34
CA LEU A 50 -4.05 8.26 14.38
C LEU A 50 -3.53 6.97 15.02
N ARG A 51 -3.10 7.05 16.29
CA ARG A 51 -2.49 5.97 17.06
C ARG A 51 -1.40 5.22 16.31
N THR A 52 -0.56 5.95 15.57
CA THR A 52 0.45 5.36 14.71
C THR A 52 1.82 5.96 14.97
N SER A 53 2.86 5.14 14.79
CA SER A 53 4.25 5.58 14.89
C SER A 53 4.55 6.65 13.84
N THR A 54 5.42 7.59 14.18
CA THR A 54 5.98 8.56 13.24
C THR A 54 7.49 8.53 13.29
N TRP A 55 8.14 8.70 12.14
CA TRP A 55 9.58 8.88 12.07
C TRP A 55 9.91 10.26 11.53
N THR A 56 11.06 10.79 11.95
CA THR A 56 11.58 12.09 11.50
C THR A 56 13.04 11.95 11.11
N CYS A 57 13.42 12.44 9.93
CA CYS A 57 14.81 12.58 9.51
C CYS A 57 15.43 13.81 10.21
N ASN A 58 16.49 13.60 11.00
CA ASN A 58 17.04 14.68 11.83
C ASN A 58 17.64 15.80 10.98
N LEU A 59 18.39 15.45 9.93
CA LEU A 59 18.94 16.42 8.99
C LEU A 59 17.85 17.22 8.26
N CYS A 60 16.77 16.57 7.79
CA CYS A 60 15.66 17.32 7.16
C CYS A 60 14.99 18.29 8.14
N ARG A 61 14.87 17.91 9.42
CA ARG A 61 14.32 18.77 10.45
C ARG A 61 15.21 19.98 10.71
N GLU A 62 16.53 19.78 10.83
CA GLU A 62 17.51 20.85 11.03
C GLU A 62 17.56 21.82 9.84
N LEU A 63 17.47 21.29 8.62
CA LEU A 63 17.42 22.06 7.39
C LEU A 63 16.02 22.64 7.08
N HIS A 64 15.03 22.42 7.94
CA HIS A 64 13.65 22.88 7.76
C HIS A 64 13.02 22.45 6.42
N LEU A 65 13.40 21.27 5.92
CA LEU A 65 12.87 20.72 4.67
C LEU A 65 11.45 20.17 4.87
N PRO A 66 10.59 20.25 3.84
CA PRO A 66 9.27 19.63 3.89
C PRO A 66 9.38 18.12 4.07
N ARG A 67 8.32 17.47 4.54
CA ARG A 67 8.27 15.98 4.68
C ARG A 67 9.39 15.40 5.55
N ALA A 68 9.97 16.20 6.46
CA ALA A 68 10.96 15.75 7.42
C ALA A 68 10.41 14.65 8.35
N ARG A 69 9.09 14.66 8.60
CA ARG A 69 8.34 13.69 9.41
C ARG A 69 7.31 12.94 8.55
N TRP A 70 7.10 11.67 8.85
CA TRP A 70 6.08 10.82 8.20
C TRP A 70 5.45 9.83 9.18
N LEU A 71 4.23 9.38 8.87
CA LEU A 71 3.56 8.28 9.55
C LEU A 71 4.15 6.95 9.06
N VAL A 72 4.29 6.00 9.98
CA VAL A 72 4.76 4.64 9.70
C VAL A 72 3.57 3.70 9.78
N ILE A 73 3.27 3.03 8.67
CA ILE A 73 2.13 2.12 8.53
C ILE A 73 2.63 0.67 8.62
N GLU A 74 2.18 0.00 9.67
CA GLU A 74 2.35 -1.45 9.81
C GLU A 74 1.51 -2.17 8.74
N HIS A 75 2.16 -3.03 7.96
CA HIS A 75 1.57 -3.64 6.77
C HIS A 75 1.74 -5.16 6.69
N GLY A 76 2.61 -5.76 7.52
CA GLY A 76 2.90 -7.20 7.47
C GLY A 76 1.75 -8.09 7.98
N GLN A 77 0.85 -7.54 8.80
CA GLN A 77 -0.27 -8.29 9.39
C GLN A 77 -1.59 -7.53 9.17
N PRO A 78 -2.17 -7.61 7.97
CA PRO A 78 -3.47 -7.00 7.72
C PRO A 78 -4.55 -7.69 8.57
N THR A 79 -5.49 -6.89 9.03
CA THR A 79 -6.67 -7.34 9.78
C THR A 79 -7.65 -8.04 8.84
N PRO A 80 -8.14 -9.25 9.16
CA PRO A 80 -9.19 -9.89 8.37
C PRO A 80 -10.46 -9.03 8.30
N ALA A 81 -11.15 -9.03 7.17
CA ALA A 81 -12.33 -8.18 6.94
C ALA A 81 -13.43 -8.36 7.99
N GLU A 82 -13.61 -9.57 8.52
CA GLU A 82 -14.54 -9.91 9.59
C GLU A 82 -14.24 -9.20 10.93
N GLN A 83 -12.98 -8.83 11.17
CA GLN A 83 -12.53 -8.16 12.39
C GLN A 83 -12.37 -6.64 12.22
N ALA A 84 -12.57 -6.11 11.00
CA ALA A 84 -12.25 -4.73 10.68
C ALA A 84 -13.06 -3.72 11.51
N ALA A 85 -14.37 -3.96 11.67
CA ALA A 85 -15.25 -3.04 12.39
C ALA A 85 -14.91 -2.93 13.89
N GLU A 86 -14.52 -4.03 14.52
CA GLU A 86 -14.10 -4.04 15.93
C GLU A 86 -12.74 -3.35 16.08
N ARG A 87 -11.77 -3.70 15.22
CA ARG A 87 -10.43 -3.12 15.25
C ARG A 87 -10.43 -1.61 14.97
N ALA A 88 -11.28 -1.13 14.07
CA ALA A 88 -11.39 0.29 13.72
C ALA A 88 -11.81 1.18 14.91
N ARG A 89 -12.48 0.62 15.94
CA ARG A 89 -12.81 1.34 17.19
C ARG A 89 -11.58 1.67 18.03
N VAL A 90 -10.52 0.88 17.89
CA VAL A 90 -9.29 1.00 18.68
C VAL A 90 -8.16 1.62 17.86
N TRP A 91 -8.08 1.30 16.58
CA TRP A 91 -7.00 1.69 15.67
C TRP A 91 -7.57 2.49 14.49
N PRO A 92 -7.34 3.82 14.45
CA PRO A 92 -7.84 4.67 13.38
C PRO A 92 -7.24 4.33 12.02
N VAL A 93 -6.01 3.84 11.96
CA VAL A 93 -5.37 3.41 10.71
C VAL A 93 -5.33 1.89 10.68
N LEU A 94 -5.94 1.29 9.65
CA LEU A 94 -6.11 -0.15 9.56
C LEU A 94 -5.91 -0.65 8.14
N LEU A 95 -5.01 -1.62 7.97
CA LEU A 95 -4.95 -2.41 6.74
C LEU A 95 -5.87 -3.62 6.87
N VAL A 96 -6.82 -3.77 5.98
CA VAL A 96 -7.85 -4.82 5.98
C VAL A 96 -7.63 -5.77 4.81
N ALA A 97 -7.63 -7.08 5.06
CA ALA A 97 -7.53 -8.10 4.02
C ALA A 97 -8.88 -8.76 3.75
N ARG A 98 -9.30 -8.75 2.48
CA ARG A 98 -10.41 -9.53 1.95
C ARG A 98 -9.85 -10.72 1.17
N ARG A 99 -10.25 -11.91 1.60
CA ARG A 99 -9.83 -13.16 0.95
C ARG A 99 -10.53 -13.31 -0.40
N PRO A 100 -9.86 -13.94 -1.39
CA PRO A 100 -10.52 -14.36 -2.62
C PRO A 100 -11.57 -15.43 -2.33
N GLU A 101 -12.58 -15.54 -3.21
CA GLU A 101 -13.61 -16.58 -3.15
C GLU A 101 -13.05 -17.98 -3.46
N ALA A 102 -12.03 -18.04 -4.32
CA ALA A 102 -11.33 -19.26 -4.70
C ALA A 102 -9.84 -19.20 -4.35
N ARG A 103 -9.21 -20.37 -4.16
CA ARG A 103 -7.75 -20.47 -4.06
C ARG A 103 -7.12 -19.93 -5.34
N ALA A 104 -5.98 -19.27 -5.19
CA ALA A 104 -5.32 -18.54 -6.29
C ALA A 104 -6.21 -17.49 -6.98
N GLY A 105 -7.36 -17.13 -6.43
CA GLY A 105 -8.20 -16.04 -6.92
C GLY A 105 -7.75 -14.66 -6.47
N ILE A 106 -8.51 -13.64 -6.86
CA ILE A 106 -8.19 -12.23 -6.60
C ILE A 106 -8.63 -11.84 -5.19
N GLY A 107 -7.67 -11.56 -4.33
CA GLY A 107 -7.91 -10.93 -3.04
C GLY A 107 -7.79 -9.42 -3.13
N ARG A 108 -8.15 -8.73 -2.04
CA ARG A 108 -8.02 -7.28 -1.90
C ARG A 108 -7.44 -6.90 -0.55
N LEU A 109 -6.56 -5.91 -0.53
CA LEU A 109 -6.22 -5.19 0.70
C LEU A 109 -6.82 -3.78 0.63
N GLU A 110 -7.39 -3.29 1.73
CA GLU A 110 -7.92 -1.93 1.88
C GLU A 110 -7.18 -1.24 3.01
N LEU A 111 -6.65 -0.03 2.78
CA LEU A 111 -6.18 0.82 3.86
C LEU A 111 -7.29 1.80 4.25
N ARG A 112 -7.64 1.76 5.53
CA ARG A 112 -8.66 2.61 6.14
C ARG A 112 -8.03 3.61 7.09
N VAL A 113 -8.57 4.82 7.09
CA VAL A 113 -8.29 5.86 8.08
C VAL A 113 -9.63 6.33 8.64
N ARG A 114 -9.82 6.17 9.95
CA ARG A 114 -11.07 6.46 10.68
C ARG A 114 -12.28 5.81 10.00
N ASP A 115 -12.14 4.53 9.65
CA ASP A 115 -13.12 3.69 8.93
C ASP A 115 -13.44 4.10 7.48
N ALA A 116 -12.86 5.19 6.97
CA ALA A 116 -12.93 5.51 5.55
C ALA A 116 -11.84 4.74 4.78
N ALA A 117 -12.23 3.98 3.75
CA ALA A 117 -11.27 3.35 2.84
C ALA A 117 -10.65 4.43 1.93
N ILE A 118 -9.33 4.64 2.04
CA ILE A 118 -8.60 5.68 1.30
C ILE A 118 -7.70 5.11 0.21
N ALA A 119 -7.39 3.82 0.27
CA ALA A 119 -6.62 3.13 -0.75
C ALA A 119 -6.96 1.64 -0.76
N ASP A 120 -6.78 1.00 -1.90
CA ASP A 120 -6.93 -0.45 -2.04
C ASP A 120 -5.93 -1.01 -3.06
N VAL A 121 -5.62 -2.30 -2.91
CA VAL A 121 -4.88 -3.07 -3.90
C VAL A 121 -5.54 -4.42 -4.14
N ASP A 122 -5.77 -4.74 -5.40
CA ASP A 122 -6.17 -6.06 -5.85
C ASP A 122 -4.90 -6.89 -6.16
N LEU A 123 -4.83 -8.10 -5.61
CA LEU A 123 -3.70 -8.99 -5.77
C LEU A 123 -4.14 -10.46 -5.89
N GLN A 124 -3.34 -11.26 -6.58
CA GLN A 124 -3.57 -12.68 -6.76
C GLN A 124 -2.32 -13.45 -6.31
N LEU A 125 -2.51 -14.49 -5.49
CA LEU A 125 -1.42 -15.24 -4.88
C LEU A 125 -1.63 -16.74 -5.08
N CYS A 126 -0.61 -17.44 -5.59
CA CYS A 126 -0.59 -18.89 -5.66
C CYS A 126 0.45 -19.41 -4.68
N GLY A 127 -0.01 -20.09 -3.63
CA GLY A 127 0.87 -20.71 -2.64
C GLY A 127 1.57 -21.97 -3.13
N VAL A 128 1.12 -22.58 -4.22
CA VAL A 128 1.74 -23.78 -4.81
C VAL A 128 2.96 -23.40 -5.65
N ASP A 129 2.80 -22.40 -6.53
CA ASP A 129 3.84 -21.98 -7.47
C ASP A 129 4.67 -20.79 -6.96
N HIS A 130 4.39 -20.30 -5.75
CA HIS A 130 5.02 -19.11 -5.16
C HIS A 130 5.01 -17.89 -6.09
N ARG A 131 3.84 -17.61 -6.67
CA ARG A 131 3.63 -16.47 -7.58
C ARG A 131 2.70 -15.44 -6.99
N GLY A 132 3.04 -14.17 -7.20
CA GLY A 132 2.21 -13.04 -6.82
C GLY A 132 2.00 -12.09 -8.00
N VAL A 133 0.75 -11.66 -8.21
CA VAL A 133 0.42 -10.67 -9.23
C VAL A 133 -0.31 -9.50 -8.58
N VAL A 134 0.26 -8.30 -8.66
CA VAL A 134 -0.40 -7.05 -8.28
C VAL A 134 -1.20 -6.54 -9.47
N ARG A 135 -2.51 -6.42 -9.31
CA ARG A 135 -3.40 -6.07 -10.44
C ARG A 135 -3.72 -4.60 -10.49
N ARG A 136 -4.13 -4.01 -9.38
CA ARG A 136 -4.59 -2.63 -9.38
C ARG A 136 -4.30 -2.02 -8.03
N ILE A 137 -3.68 -0.86 -8.01
CA ILE A 137 -3.52 -0.03 -6.83
C ILE A 137 -4.37 1.23 -7.06
N ARG A 138 -5.23 1.56 -6.10
CA ARG A 138 -6.04 2.77 -6.11
C ARG A 138 -5.80 3.54 -4.82
N VAL A 139 -5.76 4.85 -4.94
CA VAL A 139 -5.68 5.79 -3.82
C VAL A 139 -6.69 6.88 -4.11
N ASP A 140 -7.49 7.25 -3.12
CA ASP A 140 -8.40 8.37 -3.22
C ASP A 140 -7.63 9.65 -3.58
N VAL A 141 -8.22 10.47 -4.46
CA VAL A 141 -7.60 11.69 -5.01
C VAL A 141 -7.12 12.65 -3.92
N ALA A 142 -7.85 12.74 -2.80
CA ALA A 142 -7.49 13.60 -1.67
C ALA A 142 -6.23 13.13 -0.92
N TYR A 143 -5.78 11.90 -1.16
CA TYR A 143 -4.65 11.27 -0.48
C TYR A 143 -3.48 10.97 -1.42
N LEU A 144 -3.54 11.41 -2.67
CA LEU A 144 -2.45 11.24 -3.63
C LEU A 144 -1.16 11.93 -3.17
N ARG A 145 -0.01 11.41 -3.64
CA ARG A 145 1.35 11.93 -3.37
C ARG A 145 1.77 11.91 -1.88
N ARG A 146 0.99 11.27 -1.01
CA ARG A 146 1.33 11.05 0.39
C ARG A 146 2.11 9.76 0.64
N GLY A 147 2.14 8.83 -0.31
CA GLY A 147 2.88 7.56 -0.19
C GLY A 147 2.00 6.32 0.02
N PHE A 148 0.68 6.48 0.09
CA PHE A 148 -0.26 5.36 0.27
C PHE A 148 -0.14 4.30 -0.82
N GLY A 149 0.07 4.68 -2.09
CA GLY A 149 0.27 3.69 -3.16
C GLY A 149 1.48 2.78 -2.92
N THR A 150 2.59 3.33 -2.44
CA THR A 150 3.79 2.55 -2.08
C THR A 150 3.53 1.69 -0.85
N VAL A 151 2.79 2.19 0.15
CA VAL A 151 2.35 1.38 1.28
C VAL A 151 1.50 0.19 0.82
N MET A 152 0.56 0.40 -0.11
CA MET A 152 -0.26 -0.69 -0.63
C MET A 152 0.55 -1.72 -1.42
N LEU A 153 1.56 -1.27 -2.20
CA LEU A 153 2.47 -2.18 -2.89
C LEU A 153 3.28 -3.03 -1.90
N ASP A 154 3.90 -2.38 -0.90
CA ASP A 154 4.67 -3.07 0.15
C ASP A 154 3.77 -4.04 0.93
N ALA A 155 2.54 -3.63 1.25
CA ALA A 155 1.53 -4.45 1.90
C ALA A 155 1.15 -5.68 1.09
N ALA A 156 0.98 -5.54 -0.23
CA ALA A 156 0.69 -6.65 -1.12
C ALA A 156 1.86 -7.64 -1.14
N MET A 157 3.08 -7.14 -1.31
CA MET A 157 4.29 -7.97 -1.40
C MET A 157 4.58 -8.72 -0.09
N ALA A 158 4.35 -8.09 1.06
CA ALA A 158 4.50 -8.72 2.37
C ALA A 158 3.58 -9.94 2.59
N ARG A 159 2.57 -10.16 1.74
CA ARG A 159 1.69 -11.36 1.79
C ARG A 159 2.36 -12.62 1.27
N GLY A 160 3.39 -12.50 0.43
CA GLY A 160 4.11 -13.63 -0.15
C GLY A 160 5.60 -13.37 -0.16
N PRO A 161 6.28 -13.40 1.00
CA PRO A 161 7.73 -13.27 1.04
C PRO A 161 8.40 -14.38 0.21
N GLY A 162 9.35 -14.00 -0.63
CA GLY A 162 10.07 -14.89 -1.54
C GLY A 162 9.28 -15.32 -2.77
N TYR A 163 8.14 -14.68 -3.07
CA TYR A 163 7.37 -15.00 -4.27
C TYR A 163 7.97 -14.31 -5.50
N HIS A 164 7.73 -14.90 -6.67
CA HIS A 164 7.97 -14.21 -7.93
C HIS A 164 6.82 -13.23 -8.19
N TRP A 165 7.11 -11.95 -7.99
CA TRP A 165 6.14 -10.88 -8.13
C TRP A 165 6.12 -10.28 -9.54
N SER A 166 4.91 -10.05 -10.04
CA SER A 166 4.66 -9.32 -11.29
C SER A 166 3.48 -8.37 -11.14
N THR A 167 3.31 -7.46 -12.10
CA THR A 167 2.10 -6.64 -12.23
C THR A 167 1.37 -6.98 -13.52
N VAL A 168 0.09 -6.64 -13.59
CA VAL A 168 -0.60 -6.55 -14.88
C VAL A 168 -0.05 -5.38 -15.71
N GLU A 169 -0.58 -5.21 -16.92
CA GLU A 169 -0.29 -4.06 -17.78
C GLU A 169 -0.45 -2.75 -17.01
N LEU A 170 0.55 -1.88 -17.14
CA LEU A 170 0.57 -0.61 -16.44
C LEU A 170 -0.23 0.44 -17.19
N ASP A 171 -0.97 1.26 -16.46
CA ASP A 171 -1.57 2.48 -16.99
C ASP A 171 -0.46 3.36 -17.63
N PRO A 172 -0.60 3.77 -18.91
CA PRO A 172 0.42 4.53 -19.62
C PRO A 172 0.53 6.00 -19.20
N SER A 173 -0.34 6.48 -18.31
CA SER A 173 -0.37 7.87 -17.85
C SER A 173 0.94 8.30 -17.20
N PRO A 174 1.33 9.59 -17.31
CA PRO A 174 2.53 10.11 -16.65
C PRO A 174 2.56 9.85 -15.14
N GLN A 175 1.41 9.92 -14.48
CA GLN A 175 1.26 9.69 -13.04
C GLN A 175 1.58 8.24 -12.68
N ALA A 176 1.04 7.27 -13.42
CA ALA A 176 1.33 5.86 -13.21
C ALA A 176 2.81 5.55 -13.49
N ARG A 177 3.38 6.08 -14.59
CA ARG A 177 4.82 5.91 -14.88
C ARG A 177 5.70 6.51 -13.78
N ALA A 178 5.39 7.70 -13.28
CA ALA A 178 6.13 8.33 -12.18
C ALA A 178 6.01 7.52 -10.89
N PHE A 179 4.83 6.97 -10.59
CA PHE A 179 4.65 6.05 -9.48
C PHE A 179 5.56 4.84 -9.63
N TRP A 180 5.48 4.09 -10.74
CA TRP A 180 6.28 2.87 -10.92
C TRP A 180 7.79 3.13 -10.97
N ALA A 181 8.24 4.24 -11.57
CA ALA A 181 9.64 4.63 -11.63
C ALA A 181 10.27 4.95 -10.26
N THR A 182 9.45 5.24 -9.24
CA THR A 182 9.93 5.54 -7.88
C THR A 182 9.84 4.35 -6.92
N GLN A 183 9.30 3.21 -7.38
CA GLN A 183 9.20 2.03 -6.53
C GLN A 183 10.55 1.33 -6.42
N ALA A 184 10.97 1.09 -5.18
CA ALA A 184 12.14 0.28 -4.84
C ALA A 184 11.70 -0.82 -3.87
N PRO A 185 10.99 -1.85 -4.38
CA PRO A 185 10.52 -2.97 -3.58
C PRO A 185 11.70 -3.79 -3.05
N ILE A 186 11.49 -4.51 -1.94
CA ILE A 186 12.52 -5.40 -1.36
C ILE A 186 12.75 -6.61 -2.27
N GLU A 187 11.69 -7.15 -2.85
CA GLU A 187 11.74 -8.30 -3.75
C GLU A 187 11.67 -7.84 -5.20
N GLN A 188 12.19 -8.66 -6.10
CA GLN A 188 12.14 -8.38 -7.53
C GLN A 188 10.68 -8.35 -7.99
N LEU A 189 10.30 -7.25 -8.64
CA LEU A 189 8.97 -7.03 -9.20
C LEU A 189 9.08 -6.85 -10.72
N HIS A 190 8.48 -7.77 -11.48
CA HIS A 190 8.34 -7.66 -12.92
C HIS A 190 7.17 -6.73 -13.27
N LEU A 191 7.43 -5.67 -14.03
CA LEU A 191 6.42 -4.64 -14.34
C LEU A 191 5.81 -4.87 -15.71
N GLY A 192 4.49 -4.68 -15.80
CA GLY A 192 3.73 -4.64 -17.06
C GLY A 192 3.37 -5.98 -17.68
N GLU A 193 3.93 -7.09 -17.20
CA GLU A 193 3.69 -8.44 -17.72
C GLU A 193 3.28 -9.38 -16.58
N PRO A 194 2.00 -9.84 -16.53
CA PRO A 194 1.54 -10.69 -15.45
C PRO A 194 2.00 -12.15 -15.63
N HIS A 195 2.67 -12.68 -14.61
CA HIS A 195 3.22 -14.03 -14.62
C HIS A 195 2.26 -15.06 -13.98
N TYR A 196 1.06 -15.23 -14.54
CA TYR A 196 0.07 -16.19 -14.02
C TYR A 196 0.47 -17.66 -14.20
N CYS A 197 0.36 -18.47 -13.14
CA CYS A 197 0.39 -19.94 -13.24
C CYS A 197 -0.98 -20.51 -13.65
N SER A 198 -1.06 -21.81 -13.90
CA SER A 198 -2.31 -22.51 -14.26
C SER A 198 -3.42 -22.31 -13.22
N HIS A 199 -3.11 -22.42 -11.92
CA HIS A 199 -4.08 -22.23 -10.84
C HIS A 199 -4.71 -20.82 -10.85
N MET A 200 -3.90 -19.80 -11.14
CA MET A 200 -4.40 -18.43 -11.22
C MET A 200 -5.28 -18.21 -12.46
N ARG A 201 -4.89 -18.79 -13.60
CA ARG A 201 -5.68 -18.73 -14.84
C ARG A 201 -7.02 -19.44 -14.67
N GLU A 202 -7.01 -20.62 -14.06
CA GLU A 202 -8.24 -21.35 -13.70
C GLU A 202 -9.14 -20.50 -12.80
N ALA A 203 -8.58 -19.88 -11.76
CA ALA A 203 -9.33 -18.99 -10.87
C ALA A 203 -9.86 -17.72 -11.56
N ASN A 204 -9.25 -17.30 -12.67
CA ASN A 204 -9.73 -16.19 -13.49
C ASN A 204 -10.80 -16.61 -14.52
N GLY A 205 -11.03 -17.91 -14.71
CA GLY A 205 -11.88 -18.43 -15.78
C GLY A 205 -11.21 -18.45 -17.16
N ASP A 206 -9.88 -18.26 -17.20
CA ASP A 206 -9.08 -18.29 -18.43
C ASP A 206 -8.79 -19.77 -18.80
N TRP A 207 -9.78 -20.45 -19.38
CA TRP A 207 -9.58 -21.75 -20.01
C TRP A 207 -8.89 -21.59 -21.37
N PHE A 208 -7.91 -22.46 -21.64
CA PHE A 208 -7.43 -22.72 -23.00
C PHE A 208 -8.30 -23.78 -23.67
#